data_AF-A0A3B1K8U5-F1
#
_entry.id   AF-A0A3B1K8U5-F1
#
_cell.length_a   1.000
_cell.length_b   1.000
_cell.length_c   1.000
_cell.angle_alpha   90.00
_cell.angle_beta   90.00
_cell.angle_gamma   90.00
#
_symmetry.space_group_name_H-M   'P 1'
#
loop_
_entity.id
_entity.type
_entity.pdbx_description
1 polymer ?
#
loop_
_entity_poly.entity_id
_entity_poly.type
_entity_poly.pdbx_seq_one_letter_code
_entity_poly.pdbx_strand_id
1 'polypeptide(L)' 'MMLELFVWCRSSEIYEEACLRKTTKFPQSLMIWGCMSGKGTGEMTVVNSSINAQVYIDILDILLSSILVKIKKKMFS' A
#
# COMPACT_ATOMS: atom_id res chain seq x y z
N MET A 1 -8.54 8.23 -12.64
CA MET A 1 -7.24 7.55 -12.81
C MET A 1 -7.55 6.12 -13.23
N MET A 2 -7.46 5.85 -14.53
CA MET A 2 -7.66 4.51 -15.10
C MET A 2 -6.33 3.77 -14.94
N LEU A 3 -6.33 2.60 -14.30
CA LEU A 3 -5.15 1.75 -14.31
C LEU A 3 -4.92 1.28 -15.75
N GLU A 4 -3.75 1.56 -16.32
CA GLU A 4 -3.29 0.91 -17.54
C GLU A 4 -2.85 -0.52 -17.22
N LEU A 5 -3.83 -1.39 -16.95
CA LEU A 5 -3.61 -2.83 -16.89
C LEU A 5 -3.60 -3.35 -18.34
N PHE A 6 -2.61 -4.19 -18.68
CA PHE A 6 -2.61 -4.90 -19.97
C PHE A 6 -3.80 -5.85 -20.02
N VAL A 7 -4.83 -5.47 -20.78
CA VAL A 7 -5.99 -6.30 -21.09
C VAL A 7 -5.77 -6.88 -22.48
N TRP A 8 -5.75 -8.21 -22.57
CA TRP A 8 -5.52 -8.91 -23.84
C TRP A 8 -6.80 -8.92 -24.68
N CYS A 9 -6.65 -8.61 -25.97
CA CYS A 9 -7.72 -8.69 -26.97
C CYS A 9 -7.18 -9.40 -28.21
N ARG A 10 -8.00 -10.22 -28.90
CA ARG A 10 -7.59 -10.87 -30.14
C ARG A 10 -7.42 -9.80 -31.24
N SER A 11 -6.43 -9.97 -32.12
CA SER A 11 -6.00 -8.97 -33.12
C SER A 11 -7.07 -8.48 -34.13
N SER A 12 -8.29 -9.01 -34.09
CA SER A 12 -9.38 -8.66 -35.01
C SER A 12 -10.69 -8.30 -34.30
N GLU A 13 -10.70 -8.17 -32.97
CA GLU A 13 -11.88 -7.74 -32.22
C GLU A 13 -11.78 -6.25 -31.92
N ILE A 14 -12.84 -5.51 -32.26
CA ILE A 14 -12.99 -4.10 -31.88
C ILE A 14 -13.23 -4.06 -30.38
N TYR A 15 -12.60 -3.10 -29.69
CA TYR A 15 -12.77 -2.91 -28.25
C TYR A 15 -14.21 -2.46 -27.95
N GLU A 16 -15.10 -3.42 -27.73
CA GLU A 16 -16.51 -3.15 -27.42
C GLU A 16 -16.63 -2.57 -26.01
N GLU A 17 -17.27 -1.41 -25.86
CA GLU A 17 -17.53 -0.83 -24.53
C GLU A 17 -18.36 -1.79 -23.64
N ALA A 18 -19.15 -2.68 -24.24
CA ALA A 18 -19.88 -3.73 -23.54
C ALA A 18 -18.96 -4.75 -22.83
N CYS A 19 -17.73 -4.93 -23.32
CA CYS A 19 -16.70 -5.79 -22.72
C CYS A 19 -15.89 -5.05 -21.63
N LEU A 20 -16.00 -3.73 -21.55
CA LEU A 20 -15.32 -2.90 -20.57
C LEU A 20 -16.25 -2.47 -19.45
N ARG A 21 -16.01 -3.02 -18.26
CA ARG A 21 -16.68 -2.54 -17.05
C ARG A 21 -15.97 -1.27 -16.56
N LYS A 22 -16.57 -0.10 -16.79
CA LYS A 22 -16.16 1.16 -16.15
C LYS A 22 -16.28 0.99 -14.63
N THR A 23 -15.16 0.86 -13.93
CA THR A 23 -15.14 0.79 -12.46
C THR A 23 -14.58 2.09 -11.89
N THR A 24 -15.23 2.63 -10.87
CA THR A 24 -14.68 3.74 -10.05
C THR A 24 -13.84 3.23 -8.89
N LYS A 25 -13.93 1.92 -8.59
CA LYS A 25 -13.12 1.22 -7.59
C LYS A 25 -12.08 0.37 -8.29
N PHE A 26 -10.83 0.62 -7.96
CA PHE A 26 -9.70 -0.25 -8.26
C PHE A 26 -10.01 -1.70 -7.80
N PRO A 27 -9.34 -2.73 -8.36
CA PRO A 27 -9.43 -4.10 -7.83
C PRO A 27 -9.06 -4.14 -6.34
N GLN A 28 -9.21 -5.30 -5.69
CA GLN A 28 -8.81 -5.51 -4.29
C GLN A 28 -7.50 -4.78 -3.96
N SER A 29 -7.59 -3.76 -3.11
CA SER A 29 -6.48 -2.89 -2.75
C SER A 29 -5.93 -3.28 -1.38
N LEU A 30 -4.60 -3.28 -1.24
CA LEU A 30 -3.92 -3.46 0.04
C LEU A 30 -3.68 -2.11 0.70
N MET A 31 -3.93 -2.02 2.00
CA MET A 31 -3.49 -0.90 2.81
C MET A 31 -2.11 -1.23 3.39
N ILE A 32 -1.15 -0.32 3.24
CA ILE A 32 0.21 -0.50 3.76
C ILE A 32 0.51 0.66 4.70
N TRP A 33 0.98 0.35 5.91
CA TRP A 33 1.53 1.32 6.84
C TRP A 33 3.05 1.18 6.85
N GLY A 34 3.76 2.30 6.87
CA GLY A 34 5.21 2.28 7.01
C GLY A 34 5.76 3.61 7.51
N CYS A 35 7.01 3.58 7.96
CA CYS A 35 7.71 4.77 8.44
C CYS A 35 8.95 5.08 7.59
N MET A 36 9.39 6.33 7.56
CA MET A 36 10.61 6.73 6.88
C MET A 36 11.35 7.82 7.66
N SER A 37 12.65 7.93 7.44
CA SER A 37 13.51 8.97 8.00
C SER A 37 14.51 9.46 6.95
N GLY A 38 15.28 10.50 7.26
CA GLY A 38 16.36 10.97 6.39
C GLY A 38 17.45 9.92 6.09
N LYS A 39 17.51 8.82 6.86
CA LYS A 39 18.43 7.67 6.66
C LYS A 39 17.80 6.51 5.87
N GLY A 40 16.59 6.70 5.34
CA GLY A 40 15.86 5.73 4.53
C GLY A 40 14.55 5.25 5.15
N THR A 41 13.92 4.30 4.46
CA THR A 41 12.66 3.66 4.86
C THR A 41 12.86 2.77 6.08
N GLY A 42 11.92 2.82 7.03
CA GLY A 42 11.83 1.89 8.14
C GLY A 42 10.86 0.76 7.84
N GLU A 43 10.30 0.15 8.89
CA GLU A 43 9.39 -1.00 8.75
C GLU A 43 8.12 -0.64 7.97
N MET A 44 7.63 -1.60 7.19
CA MET A 44 6.39 -1.54 6.43
C MET A 44 5.55 -2.78 6.74
N THR A 45 4.25 -2.61 6.96
CA THR A 45 3.30 -3.69 7.24
C THR A 45 2.03 -3.56 6.41
N VAL A 46 1.45 -4.69 6.03
CA VAL A 46 0.13 -4.74 5.40
C VAL A 46 -0.93 -4.65 6.50
N VAL A 47 -1.88 -3.73 6.33
CA VAL A 47 -3.04 -3.59 7.21
C VAL A 47 -4.24 -4.24 6.52
N ASN A 48 -4.76 -5.31 7.14
CA ASN A 48 -5.83 -6.12 6.57
C ASN A 48 -7.22 -5.46 6.66
N SER A 49 -7.32 -4.30 7.31
CA SER A 49 -8.57 -3.58 7.55
C SER A 49 -8.36 -2.06 7.44
N SER A 50 -9.45 -1.30 7.52
CA SER A 50 -9.38 0.15 7.66
C SER A 50 -8.70 0.54 8.97
N ILE A 51 -7.73 1.44 8.90
CA ILE A 51 -7.09 2.00 10.09
C ILE A 51 -8.10 2.88 10.84
N ASN A 52 -8.41 2.49 12.06
CA ASN A 52 -9.08 3.33 13.06
C ASN A 52 -8.08 3.71 14.16
N ALA A 53 -8.51 4.49 15.15
CA ALA A 53 -7.63 4.95 16.23
C ALA A 53 -6.97 3.80 17.00
N GLN A 54 -7.73 2.73 17.32
CA GLN A 54 -7.20 1.59 18.06
C GLN A 54 -6.16 0.81 17.24
N VAL A 55 -6.49 0.50 15.98
CA VAL A 55 -5.56 -0.19 15.07
C VAL A 55 -4.28 0.63 14.89
N TYR A 56 -4.39 1.96 14.83
CA TYR A 56 -3.23 2.83 14.75
C TYR A 56 -2.36 2.73 16.02
N ILE A 57 -2.97 2.77 17.21
CA ILE A 57 -2.25 2.61 18.48
C ILE A 57 -1.55 1.25 18.53
N ASP A 58 -2.22 0.17 18.13
CA ASP A 58 -1.65 -1.18 18.13
C ASP A 58 -0.46 -1.28 17.16
N ILE A 59 -0.58 -0.70 15.96
CA ILE A 59 0.50 -0.62 14.97
C ILE A 59 1.68 0.17 15.55
N LEU A 60 1.40 1.28 16.23
CA LEU A 60 2.40 2.10 16.88
C LEU A 60 3.12 1.31 17.99
N ASP A 61 2.41 0.65 18.91
CA ASP A 61 3.04 -0.08 20.02
C ASP A 61 3.98 -1.19 19.52
N ILE A 62 3.55 -1.92 18.48
CA ILE A 62 4.33 -3.01 17.89
C ILE A 62 5.52 -2.47 17.09
N LEU A 63 5.30 -1.46 16.25
CA LEU A 63 6.30 -1.02 15.27
C LEU A 63 7.17 0.13 15.77
N LEU A 64 6.64 1.14 16.49
CA LEU A 64 7.47 2.23 17.03
C LEU A 64 8.53 1.72 18.00
N SER A 65 8.20 0.72 18.82
CA SER A 65 9.17 0.12 19.74
C SER A 65 10.37 -0.46 18.98
N SER A 66 10.12 -1.16 17.86
CA SER A 66 11.17 -1.71 16.99
C SER A 66 11.89 -0.62 16.17
N ILE A 67 11.14 0.38 15.68
CA ILE A 67 11.62 1.47 14.84
C ILE A 67 12.49 2.45 15.64
N LEU A 68 12.11 2.85 16.86
CA LEU A 68 12.88 3.79 17.68
C LEU A 68 14.26 3.22 18.04
N VAL A 69 14.35 1.92 18.32
CA VAL A 69 15.63 1.25 18.58
C VAL A 69 16.50 1.23 17.32
N LYS A 70 15.92 0.92 16.15
CA LYS A 70 16.65 0.91 14.87
C LYS A 70 17.07 2.31 14.41
N ILE A 71 16.17 3.29 14.50
CA ILE A 71 16.42 4.69 14.12
C ILE A 71 17.47 5.30 15.05
N LYS A 72 17.38 5.11 16.37
CA LYS A 72 18.43 5.58 17.29
C LYS A 72 19.78 4.95 16.95
N LYS A 73 19.86 3.62 16.76
CA LYS A 73 21.11 2.96 16.36
C LYS A 73 21.69 3.48 15.04
N LYS A 74 20.83 3.84 14.07
CA LYS A 74 21.24 4.36 12.75
C LYS A 74 21.51 5.87 12.73
N MET A 75 21.02 6.63 13.71
CA MET A 75 21.32 8.05 13.90
C MET A 75 22.63 8.28 14.66
N PHE A 76 23.02 7.36 15.55
CA PHE A 76 24.26 7.46 16.35
C PHE A 76 25.41 6.58 15.81
N SER A 77 25.31 6.13 14.56
CA SER A 77 26.38 5.46 13.79
C SER A 77 26.65 6.24 12.51
#